data_AF-A0A963QHD9-F1
#
_entry.id   AF-A0A963QHD9-F1
#
_cell.length_a   1.000
_cell.length_b   1.000
_cell.length_c   1.000
_cell.angle_alpha   90.00
_cell.angle_beta   90.00
_cell.angle_gamma   90.00
#
_symmetry.space_group_name_H-M   'P 1'
#
loop_
_entity.id
_entity.type
_entity.pdbx_description
1 polymer ?
#
loop_
_entity_poly.entity_id
_entity_poly.type
_entity_poly.pdbx_seq_one_letter_code
_entity_poly.pdbx_strand_id
1 'polypeptide(L)'
;MNYCAAQDFHKADAALNRQWTATADEMKRRDVRDGKPTDNRPGNFDTLLAGQRAWLKFRDAQCDLEGYLFRGGSMEPLLVATCRTGLTEARTKQLQDLIEQQ
;
A
#
# COMPACT_ATOMS: atom_id res chain seq x y z
N MET A 1 21.91 -6.40 9.59
CA MET A 1 20.64 -5.79 10.06
C MET A 1 19.94 -5.00 8.96
N ASN A 2 20.50 -3.88 8.45
CA ASN A 2 19.88 -3.10 7.35
C ASN A 2 19.51 -3.94 6.12
N TYR A 3 20.39 -4.87 5.72
CA TYR A 3 20.12 -5.78 4.59
C TYR A 3 18.89 -6.66 4.81
N CYS A 4 18.77 -7.30 5.99
CA CYS A 4 17.61 -8.14 6.31
C CYS A 4 16.32 -7.32 6.32
N ALA A 5 16.35 -6.12 6.93
CA ALA A 5 15.20 -5.22 6.96
C ALA A 5 14.76 -4.79 5.54
N ALA A 6 15.72 -4.51 4.65
CA ALA A 6 15.42 -4.23 3.25
C ALA A 6 14.79 -5.45 2.55
N GLN A 7 15.33 -6.66 2.78
CA GLN A 7 14.75 -7.89 2.24
C GLN A 7 13.32 -8.13 2.75
N ASP A 8 13.05 -7.84 4.02
CA ASP A 8 11.72 -8.00 4.60
C ASP A 8 10.73 -7.00 3.99
N PHE A 9 11.16 -5.74 3.78
CA PHE A 9 10.36 -4.78 3.03
C PHE A 9 10.08 -5.26 1.60
N HIS A 10 11.06 -5.82 0.89
CA HIS A 10 10.84 -6.37 -0.45
C HIS A 10 9.83 -7.52 -0.47
N LYS A 11 9.84 -8.40 0.55
CA LYS A 11 8.83 -9.47 0.68
C LYS A 11 7.44 -8.89 0.92
N ALA A 12 7.32 -7.91 1.82
CA ALA A 12 6.06 -7.23 2.10
C ALA A 12 5.52 -6.50 0.86
N ASP A 13 6.38 -5.79 0.12
CA ASP A 13 5.99 -5.08 -1.10
C ASP A 13 5.55 -6.06 -2.21
N ALA A 14 6.22 -7.21 -2.35
CA ALA A 14 5.78 -8.25 -3.27
C ALA A 14 4.41 -8.83 -2.89
N ALA A 15 4.12 -8.97 -1.59
CA ALA A 15 2.79 -9.40 -1.12
C ALA A 15 1.72 -8.34 -1.42
N LEU A 16 2.02 -7.06 -1.14
CA LEU A 16 1.13 -5.95 -1.46
C LEU A 16 0.80 -5.90 -2.96
N ASN A 17 1.79 -6.05 -3.85
CA ASN A 17 1.56 -6.00 -5.30
C ASN A 17 0.69 -7.16 -5.81
N ARG A 18 0.86 -8.37 -5.24
CA ARG A 18 -0.04 -9.50 -5.52
C ARG A 18 -1.47 -9.18 -5.09
N GLN A 19 -1.65 -8.68 -3.88
CA GLN A 19 -2.97 -8.32 -3.37
C GLN A 19 -3.60 -7.17 -4.14
N TRP A 20 -2.81 -6.14 -4.46
CA TRP A 20 -3.23 -5.00 -5.29
C TRP A 20 -3.84 -5.47 -6.60
N THR A 21 -3.20 -6.42 -7.28
CA THR A 21 -3.71 -6.97 -8.54
C THR A 21 -5.08 -7.62 -8.34
N ALA A 22 -5.22 -8.47 -7.31
CA ALA A 22 -6.49 -9.12 -7.00
C ALA A 22 -7.61 -8.10 -6.68
N THR A 23 -7.34 -7.13 -5.81
CA THR A 23 -8.30 -6.09 -5.43
C THR A 23 -8.64 -5.17 -6.62
N ALA A 24 -7.66 -4.80 -7.43
CA ALA A 24 -7.86 -3.97 -8.62
C ALA A 24 -8.75 -4.67 -9.67
N ASP A 25 -8.51 -5.95 -9.92
CA ASP A 25 -9.33 -6.73 -10.85
C ASP A 25 -10.76 -6.86 -10.34
N GLU A 26 -10.95 -7.05 -9.03
CA GLU A 26 -12.29 -7.05 -8.44
C GLU A 26 -12.98 -5.68 -8.59
N MET A 27 -12.32 -4.56 -8.29
CA MET A 27 -12.93 -3.24 -8.48
C MET A 27 -13.32 -2.98 -9.94
N LYS A 28 -12.51 -3.43 -10.91
CA LYS A 28 -12.86 -3.34 -12.34
C LYS A 28 -14.09 -4.18 -12.68
N ARG A 29 -14.22 -5.39 -12.11
CA ARG A 29 -15.43 -6.21 -12.28
C ARG A 29 -16.67 -5.52 -11.71
N ARG A 30 -16.54 -4.87 -10.55
CA ARG A 30 -17.63 -4.06 -9.96
C ARG A 30 -18.03 -2.91 -10.88
N ASP A 31 -17.07 -2.18 -11.44
CA ASP A 31 -17.36 -1.11 -12.41
C ASP A 31 -18.11 -1.61 -13.65
N VAL A 32 -17.76 -2.80 -14.16
CA VAL A 32 -18.50 -3.42 -15.28
C VAL A 32 -19.92 -3.82 -14.87
N ARG A 33 -20.08 -4.40 -13.68
CA ARG A 33 -21.39 -4.86 -13.16
C ARG A 33 -22.33 -3.70 -12.85
N ASP A 34 -21.82 -2.66 -12.22
CA ASP A 34 -22.62 -1.53 -11.72
C ASP A 34 -22.91 -0.50 -12.84
N GLY A 35 -22.13 -0.55 -13.94
CA GLY A 35 -22.29 0.35 -15.08
C GLY A 35 -21.69 1.74 -14.82
N LYS A 36 -21.96 2.69 -15.73
CA LYS A 36 -21.41 4.05 -15.63
C LYS A 36 -21.98 4.76 -14.39
N PRO A 37 -21.14 5.39 -13.54
CA PRO A 37 -21.62 6.20 -12.42
C PRO A 37 -22.59 7.29 -12.87
N THR A 38 -23.72 7.41 -12.18
CA THR A 38 -24.78 8.40 -12.51
C THR A 38 -24.58 9.75 -11.82
N ASP A 39 -23.64 9.85 -10.89
CA ASP A 39 -23.42 10.98 -9.98
C ASP A 39 -22.10 11.73 -10.26
N ASN A 40 -21.49 11.50 -11.43
CA ASN A 40 -20.26 12.13 -11.88
C ASN A 40 -19.01 11.85 -11.00
N ARG A 41 -19.07 10.86 -10.09
CA ARG A 41 -17.91 10.39 -9.33
C ARG A 41 -17.13 9.32 -10.11
N PRO A 42 -15.82 9.13 -9.84
CA PRO A 42 -15.05 8.05 -10.44
C PRO A 42 -15.58 6.67 -10.05
N GLY A 43 -15.30 5.67 -10.89
CA GLY A 43 -15.58 4.27 -10.57
C GLY A 43 -14.76 3.73 -9.39
N ASN A 44 -15.06 2.51 -8.99
CA ASN A 44 -14.39 1.78 -7.92
C ASN A 44 -12.88 1.68 -8.19
N PHE A 45 -12.46 1.31 -9.41
CA PHE A 45 -11.04 1.14 -9.72
C PHE A 45 -10.27 2.47 -9.66
N ASP A 46 -10.81 3.53 -10.27
CA ASP A 46 -10.15 4.84 -10.27
C ASP A 46 -10.05 5.42 -8.86
N THR A 47 -11.09 5.24 -8.04
CA THR A 47 -11.09 5.64 -6.64
C THR A 47 -10.05 4.86 -5.83
N LEU A 48 -9.98 3.53 -6.02
CA LEU A 48 -8.98 2.68 -5.38
C LEU A 48 -7.55 3.08 -5.80
N LEU A 49 -7.32 3.34 -7.08
CA LEU A 49 -6.02 3.75 -7.62
C LEU A 49 -5.57 5.10 -7.05
N ALA A 50 -6.47 6.06 -6.96
CA ALA A 50 -6.19 7.35 -6.34
C ALA A 50 -5.78 7.16 -4.86
N GLY A 51 -6.55 6.34 -4.11
CA GLY A 51 -6.25 6.01 -2.71
C GLY A 51 -4.90 5.32 -2.54
N GLN A 52 -4.57 4.35 -3.39
CA GLN A 52 -3.29 3.64 -3.33
C GLN A 52 -2.09 4.56 -3.59
N ARG A 53 -2.20 5.47 -4.57
CA ARG A 53 -1.14 6.46 -4.86
C ARG A 53 -0.95 7.46 -3.72
N ALA A 54 -2.04 7.92 -3.10
CA ALA A 54 -1.97 8.77 -1.92
C ALA A 54 -1.32 8.04 -0.74
N TRP A 55 -1.69 6.77 -0.54
CA TRP A 55 -1.10 5.93 0.50
C TRP A 55 0.40 5.72 0.33
N LEU A 56 0.91 5.52 -0.90
CA LEU A 56 2.35 5.40 -1.15
C LEU A 56 3.11 6.66 -0.70
N LYS A 57 2.60 7.85 -1.04
CA LYS A 57 3.19 9.13 -0.60
C LYS A 57 3.20 9.25 0.93
N PHE A 58 2.10 8.88 1.57
CA PHE A 58 2.01 8.85 3.03
C PHE A 58 3.04 7.89 3.64
N ARG A 59 3.11 6.64 3.17
CA ARG A 59 4.05 5.62 3.66
C ARG A 59 5.48 6.14 3.59
N ASP A 60 5.87 6.66 2.43
CA ASP A 60 7.25 7.08 2.22
C ASP A 60 7.61 8.27 3.13
N ALA A 61 6.75 9.30 3.20
CA ALA A 61 6.98 10.46 4.06
C ALA A 61 6.96 10.11 5.56
N GLN A 62 6.04 9.26 5.99
CA GLN A 62 5.94 8.79 7.38
C GLN A 62 7.20 8.01 7.77
N CYS A 63 7.64 7.08 6.94
CA CYS A 63 8.80 6.25 7.26
C CYS A 63 10.12 7.00 7.20
N ASP A 64 10.26 7.99 6.32
CA ASP A 64 11.41 8.88 6.32
C ASP A 64 11.47 9.70 7.63
N LEU A 65 10.31 10.20 8.12
CA LEU A 65 10.22 10.88 9.41
C LEU A 65 10.63 9.97 10.58
N GLU A 66 10.17 8.72 10.61
CA GLU A 66 10.56 7.76 11.65
C GLU A 66 12.06 7.46 11.63
N GLY A 67 12.66 7.36 10.43
CA GLY A 67 14.10 7.22 10.25
C GLY A 67 14.92 8.36 10.84
N TYR A 68 14.34 9.57 10.92
CA TYR A 68 15.04 10.75 11.43
C TYR A 68 15.40 10.71 12.91
N LEU A 69 14.89 9.74 13.67
CA LEU A 69 15.41 9.45 15.01
C LEU A 69 16.94 9.17 14.98
N PHE A 70 17.46 8.63 13.87
CA PHE A 70 18.88 8.36 13.66
C PHE A 70 19.41 9.03 12.40
N ARG A 71 18.91 10.22 12.04
CA ARG A 71 19.25 10.92 10.80
C ARG A 71 20.77 11.00 10.57
N GLY A 72 21.22 10.55 9.40
CA GLY A 72 22.63 10.49 8.99
C GLY A 72 23.43 9.34 9.60
N GLY A 73 22.81 8.54 10.48
CA GLY A 73 23.43 7.41 11.14
C GLY A 73 23.14 6.07 10.46
N SER A 74 23.90 5.05 10.83
CA SER A 74 23.76 3.70 10.26
C SER A 74 22.44 2.98 10.61
N MET A 75 21.68 3.50 11.58
CA MET A 75 20.38 2.97 12.00
C MET A 75 19.20 3.60 11.27
N GLU A 76 19.35 4.73 10.58
CA GLU A 76 18.25 5.35 9.83
C GLU A 76 17.63 4.40 8.79
N PRO A 77 18.42 3.72 7.91
CA PRO A 77 17.86 2.78 6.94
C PRO A 77 17.12 1.59 7.58
N LEU A 78 17.53 1.17 8.78
CA LEU A 78 16.86 0.10 9.53
C LEU A 78 15.43 0.51 9.87
N LEU A 79 15.27 1.72 10.43
CA LEU A 79 13.98 2.23 10.87
C LEU A 79 13.06 2.52 9.68
N VAL A 80 13.59 3.15 8.62
CA VAL A 80 12.81 3.40 7.40
C VAL A 80 12.30 2.08 6.82
N ALA A 81 13.16 1.07 6.68
CA ALA A 81 12.75 -0.23 6.14
C ALA A 81 11.72 -0.93 7.04
N THR A 82 11.90 -0.88 8.36
CA THR A 82 10.99 -1.50 9.34
C THR A 82 9.60 -0.85 9.29
N CYS A 83 9.54 0.48 9.27
CA CYS A 83 8.29 1.21 9.11
C CYS A 83 7.58 0.85 7.80
N ARG A 84 8.34 0.82 6.68
CA ARG A 84 7.77 0.49 5.36
C ARG A 84 7.20 -0.92 5.34
N THR A 85 7.85 -1.89 5.96
CA THR A 85 7.31 -3.24 6.14
C THR A 85 5.97 -3.23 6.86
N GLY A 86 5.91 -2.65 8.06
CA GLY A 86 4.68 -2.66 8.88
C GLY A 86 3.50 -1.96 8.20
N LEU A 87 3.72 -0.80 7.59
CA LEU A 87 2.66 -0.10 6.84
C LEU A 87 2.21 -0.90 5.61
N THR A 88 3.13 -1.55 4.92
CA THR A 88 2.84 -2.34 3.71
C THR A 88 2.03 -3.60 4.03
N GLU A 89 2.34 -4.28 5.13
CA GLU A 89 1.56 -5.41 5.64
C GLU A 89 0.15 -4.97 6.04
N ALA A 90 0.03 -3.87 6.79
CA ALA A 90 -1.27 -3.30 7.16
C ALA A 90 -2.11 -2.94 5.93
N ARG A 91 -1.50 -2.32 4.91
CA ARG A 91 -2.19 -1.99 3.66
C ARG A 91 -2.61 -3.23 2.87
N THR A 92 -1.77 -4.27 2.86
CA THR A 92 -2.12 -5.56 2.23
C THR A 92 -3.40 -6.11 2.85
N LYS A 93 -3.50 -6.09 4.19
CA LYS A 93 -4.72 -6.50 4.90
C LYS A 93 -5.93 -5.64 4.53
N GLN A 94 -5.79 -4.31 4.51
CA GLN A 94 -6.88 -3.42 4.09
C GLN A 94 -7.38 -3.76 2.69
N LEU A 95 -6.50 -4.09 1.75
CA LEU A 95 -6.86 -4.46 0.38
C LEU A 95 -7.56 -5.83 0.31
N GLN A 96 -7.17 -6.79 1.17
CA GLN A 96 -7.85 -8.09 1.32
C GLN A 96 -9.27 -7.89 1.84
N ASP A 97 -9.41 -7.13 2.93
CA ASP A 97 -10.69 -6.89 3.58
C ASP A 97 -11.71 -6.26 2.60
N LEU A 98 -11.28 -5.42 1.63
CA LEU A 98 -12.15 -4.83 0.60
C LEU A 98 -12.82 -5.83 -0.34
N ILE A 99 -12.24 -7.02 -0.52
CA ILE A 99 -12.75 -8.06 -1.41
C ILE A 99 -13.31 -9.27 -0.66
N GLU A 100 -12.94 -9.46 0.60
CA GLU A 100 -13.43 -10.54 1.48
C GLU A 100 -14.74 -10.21 2.21
N GLN A 101 -15.06 -8.94 2.47
CA GLN A 101 -16.29 -8.54 3.16
C GLN A 101 -17.56 -8.59 2.27
N GLN A 102 -17.73 -9.66 1.50
CA GLN A 102 -18.87 -9.90 0.61
C GLN A 102 -19.73 -11.06 1.10
#